data_AF-A0A927V4D7-F1
#
_entry.id   AF-A0A927V4D7-F1
#
_cell.length_a   1.000
_cell.length_b   1.000
_cell.length_c   1.000
_cell.angle_alpha   90.00
_cell.angle_beta   90.00
_cell.angle_gamma   90.00
#
_symmetry.space_group_name_H-M   'P 1'
#
loop_
_entity.id
_entity.type
_entity.pdbx_description
1 polymer ?
#
loop_
_entity_poly.entity_id
_entity_poly.type
_entity_poly.pdbx_seq_one_letter_code
_entity_poly.pdbx_strand_id
1 'polypeptide(L)'
;MELILQPTVETCGQACIAMITGKPIEEVIKDMKTSGPTSIGQLIDILDFYGVKHAEKNTRISKKNPVPYEYSILTVHLDKGYTHWTLLYDNKYYDPEFGLIDSEYPYGRITSFLGIYK
;
A
#
# COMPACT_ATOMS: atom_id res chain seq x y z
N MET A 1 -5.58 2.46 12.76
CA MET A 1 -5.18 1.37 11.84
C MET A 1 -4.20 0.48 12.59
N GLU A 2 -4.33 -0.83 12.44
CA GLU A 2 -3.40 -1.81 13.00
C GLU A 2 -2.42 -2.25 11.91
N LEU A 3 -1.15 -2.41 12.25
CA LEU A 3 -0.11 -2.86 11.33
C LEU A 3 -0.27 -4.36 11.08
N ILE A 4 -0.28 -4.75 9.80
CA ILE A 4 -0.23 -6.15 9.37
C ILE A 4 1.05 -6.37 8.59
N LEU A 5 1.90 -7.28 9.09
CA LEU A 5 3.14 -7.67 8.43
C LEU A 5 2.88 -8.65 7.29
N GLN A 6 3.68 -8.57 6.24
CA GLN A 6 3.58 -9.47 5.09
C GLN A 6 4.04 -10.89 5.47
N PRO A 7 3.23 -11.95 5.26
CA PRO A 7 3.63 -13.33 5.51
C PRO A 7 4.76 -13.80 4.59
N THR A 8 4.82 -13.25 3.38
CA THR A 8 5.85 -13.54 2.38
C THR A 8 6.32 -12.25 1.69
N VAL A 9 7.49 -12.31 1.03
CA VAL A 9 8.07 -11.16 0.32
C VAL A 9 7.21 -10.60 -0.82
N GLU A 10 6.20 -11.36 -1.27
CA GLU A 10 5.32 -11.00 -2.38
C GLU A 10 3.97 -10.41 -1.90
N THR A 11 3.73 -10.40 -0.59
CA THR A 11 2.42 -10.10 0.00
C THR A 11 2.26 -8.67 0.54
N CYS A 12 3.18 -7.76 0.21
CA CYS A 12 3.10 -6.35 0.65
C CYS A 12 1.79 -5.65 0.24
N GLY A 13 1.31 -5.88 -0.99
CA GLY A 13 0.05 -5.30 -1.47
C GLY A 13 -1.17 -5.85 -0.71
N GLN A 14 -1.20 -7.15 -0.49
CA GLN A 14 -2.26 -7.86 0.25
C GLN A 14 -2.30 -7.38 1.70
N ALA A 15 -1.15 -7.17 2.33
CA ALA A 15 -1.07 -6.59 3.66
C ALA A 15 -1.63 -5.17 3.71
N CYS A 16 -1.36 -4.33 2.71
CA CYS A 16 -1.98 -3.00 2.60
C CYS A 16 -3.52 -3.11 2.54
N ILE A 17 -4.05 -4.01 1.72
CA ILE A 17 -5.50 -4.20 1.59
C ILE A 17 -6.12 -4.73 2.89
N ALA A 18 -5.46 -5.66 3.57
CA ALA A 18 -5.87 -6.16 4.87
C ALA A 18 -5.95 -5.04 5.92
N MET A 19 -4.94 -4.17 5.97
CA MET A 19 -4.92 -3.00 6.86
C MET A 19 -6.02 -1.98 6.54
N ILE A 20 -6.31 -1.78 5.25
CA ILE A 20 -7.37 -0.85 4.81
C ILE A 20 -8.75 -1.36 5.20
N THR A 21 -8.99 -2.65 5.00
CA THR A 21 -10.33 -3.27 5.14
C THR A 21 -10.59 -3.84 6.53
N GLY A 22 -9.55 -4.02 7.35
CA GLY A 22 -9.63 -4.74 8.62
C GLY A 22 -9.87 -6.24 8.48
N LYS A 23 -9.71 -6.81 7.27
CA LYS A 23 -9.88 -8.24 7.01
C LYS A 23 -8.60 -9.03 7.33
N PRO A 24 -8.72 -10.33 7.66
CA PRO A 24 -7.56 -11.21 7.78
C PRO A 24 -6.76 -11.26 6.48
N ILE A 25 -5.43 -11.26 6.59
CA ILE A 25 -4.56 -11.25 5.41
C ILE A 25 -4.70 -12.50 4.56
N GLU A 26 -5.01 -13.64 5.17
CA GLU A 26 -5.25 -14.92 4.48
C GLU A 26 -6.51 -14.85 3.61
N GLU A 27 -7.54 -14.15 4.07
CA GLU A 27 -8.77 -13.88 3.30
C GLU A 27 -8.44 -12.99 2.10
N VAL A 28 -7.68 -11.91 2.32
CA VAL A 28 -7.26 -11.00 1.25
C VAL A 28 -6.39 -11.71 0.20
N ILE A 29 -5.42 -12.52 0.63
CA ILE A 29 -4.57 -13.31 -0.29
C ILE A 29 -5.44 -14.23 -1.15
N LYS A 30 -6.42 -14.90 -0.55
CA LYS A 30 -7.35 -15.79 -1.24
C LYS A 30 -8.22 -15.03 -2.25
N ASP A 31 -8.75 -13.88 -1.87
CA ASP A 31 -9.66 -13.11 -2.72
C ASP A 31 -8.93 -12.41 -3.88
N MET A 32 -7.70 -11.93 -3.64
CA MET A 32 -6.84 -11.38 -4.70
C MET A 32 -6.31 -12.45 -5.65
N LYS A 33 -6.40 -13.75 -5.29
CA LYS A 33 -5.96 -14.90 -6.11
C LYS A 33 -4.57 -14.73 -6.73
N THR A 34 -3.69 -14.03 -6.04
CA THR A 34 -2.40 -13.62 -6.59
C THR A 34 -1.30 -14.56 -6.09
N SER A 35 -0.55 -15.15 -7.02
CA SER A 35 0.58 -16.05 -6.75
C SER A 35 1.94 -15.36 -6.98
N GLY A 36 2.06 -14.08 -6.61
CA GLY A 36 3.24 -13.25 -6.87
C GLY A 36 3.09 -11.78 -6.44
N PRO A 37 3.98 -10.88 -6.89
CA PRO A 37 3.91 -9.45 -6.58
C PRO A 37 2.63 -8.81 -7.09
N THR A 38 2.02 -7.99 -6.25
CA THR A 38 0.76 -7.32 -6.56
C THR A 38 0.98 -6.11 -7.49
N SER A 39 0.25 -6.07 -8.59
CA SER A 39 0.17 -4.90 -9.48
C SER A 39 -0.84 -3.86 -8.96
N ILE A 40 -0.70 -2.62 -9.41
CA ILE A 40 -1.66 -1.56 -9.06
C ILE A 40 -3.09 -1.85 -9.53
N GLY A 41 -3.24 -2.53 -10.68
CA GLY A 41 -4.56 -2.93 -11.18
C GLY A 41 -5.25 -3.89 -10.21
N GLN A 42 -4.51 -4.87 -9.69
CA GLN A 42 -5.04 -5.81 -8.70
C GLN A 42 -5.41 -5.13 -7.37
N LEU A 43 -4.67 -4.08 -6.96
CA LEU A 43 -5.04 -3.28 -5.80
C LEU A 43 -6.35 -2.53 -6.03
N ILE A 44 -6.54 -1.93 -7.21
CA ILE A 44 -7.78 -1.25 -7.57
C ILE A 44 -8.95 -2.25 -7.61
N ASP A 45 -8.77 -3.37 -8.32
CA ASP A 45 -9.81 -4.39 -8.48
C ASP A 45 -10.30 -4.94 -7.14
N ILE A 46 -9.39 -5.18 -6.18
CA ILE A 46 -9.78 -5.69 -4.86
C ILE A 46 -10.40 -4.61 -3.97
N LEU A 47 -9.97 -3.35 -4.09
CA LEU A 47 -10.62 -2.24 -3.39
C LEU A 47 -12.05 -2.05 -3.88
N ASP A 48 -12.26 -2.10 -5.20
CA ASP A 48 -13.59 -2.10 -5.82
C ASP A 48 -14.43 -3.29 -5.36
N PHE A 49 -13.86 -4.50 -5.36
CA PHE A 49 -14.52 -5.72 -4.88
C PHE A 49 -15.00 -5.60 -3.43
N TYR A 50 -14.21 -4.98 -2.56
CA TYR A 50 -14.58 -4.73 -1.16
C TYR A 50 -15.39 -3.45 -0.94
N GLY A 51 -15.68 -2.67 -1.99
CA GLY A 51 -16.44 -1.43 -1.90
C GLY A 51 -15.68 -0.31 -1.17
N VAL A 52 -14.35 -0.35 -1.14
CA VAL A 52 -13.52 0.71 -0.57
C VAL A 52 -13.40 1.84 -1.58
N LYS A 53 -13.72 3.08 -1.18
CA LYS A 53 -13.56 4.24 -2.06
C LYS A 53 -12.09 4.59 -2.20
N HIS A 54 -11.64 4.81 -3.43
CA HIS A 54 -10.26 5.21 -3.71
C HIS A 54 -10.19 6.18 -4.90
N ALA A 55 -9.00 6.74 -5.12
CA ALA A 55 -8.71 7.53 -6.30
C ALA A 55 -8.79 6.68 -7.57
N GLU A 56 -9.29 7.25 -8.67
CA GLU A 56 -9.47 6.53 -9.95
C GLU A 56 -8.16 5.95 -10.50
N LYS A 57 -7.02 6.56 -10.17
CA LYS A 57 -5.70 6.15 -10.66
C LYS A 57 -4.59 6.41 -9.65
N ASN A 58 -3.53 5.63 -9.80
CA ASN A 58 -2.27 5.87 -9.12
C ASN A 58 -1.61 7.16 -9.65
N THR A 59 -1.26 8.06 -8.74
CA THR A 59 -0.73 9.38 -9.06
C THR A 59 0.77 9.42 -8.79
N ARG A 60 1.56 9.79 -9.80
CA ARG A 60 3.01 9.94 -9.67
C ARG A 60 3.37 11.22 -8.89
N ILE A 61 4.24 11.09 -7.91
CA ILE A 61 4.78 12.23 -7.17
C ILE A 61 5.72 13.01 -8.08
N SER A 62 5.51 14.33 -8.14
CA SER A 62 6.33 15.23 -8.94
C SER A 62 6.46 16.58 -8.24
N LYS A 63 7.32 17.46 -8.76
CA LYS A 63 7.47 18.84 -8.23
C LYS A 63 6.15 19.64 -8.20
N LYS A 64 5.15 19.26 -8.99
CA LYS A 64 3.83 19.92 -9.03
C LYS A 64 2.83 19.33 -8.04
N ASN A 65 2.97 18.05 -7.67
CA ASN A 65 2.13 17.34 -6.70
C ASN A 65 3.06 16.59 -5.73
N PRO A 66 3.68 17.30 -4.76
CA PRO A 66 4.78 16.75 -4.00
C PRO A 66 4.35 15.82 -2.86
N VAL A 67 3.11 15.91 -2.38
CA VAL A 67 2.66 15.22 -1.17
C VAL A 67 1.55 14.22 -1.51
N PRO A 68 1.65 12.95 -1.06
CA PRO A 68 0.55 12.00 -1.09
C PRO A 68 -0.68 12.49 -0.32
N TYR A 69 -1.85 11.94 -0.63
CA TYR A 69 -3.04 12.13 0.19
C TYR A 69 -2.85 11.48 1.58
N GLU A 70 -3.44 12.04 2.63
CA GLU A 70 -3.22 11.64 4.03
C GLU A 70 -3.46 10.15 4.30
N TYR A 71 -4.35 9.53 3.52
CA TYR A 71 -4.54 8.10 3.49
C TYR A 71 -4.25 7.56 2.09
N SER A 72 -3.12 6.88 1.91
CA SER A 72 -2.71 6.41 0.58
C SER A 72 -1.98 5.08 0.64
N ILE A 73 -2.18 4.25 -0.38
CA ILE A 73 -1.21 3.21 -0.74
C ILE A 73 -0.08 3.87 -1.50
N LEU A 74 1.15 3.67 -1.07
CA LEU A 74 2.35 4.26 -1.64
C LEU A 74 3.16 3.22 -2.39
N THR A 75 3.66 3.61 -3.56
CA THR A 75 4.68 2.85 -4.29
C THR A 75 6.06 3.35 -3.87
N VAL A 76 6.86 2.46 -3.32
CA VAL A 76 8.22 2.75 -2.87
C VAL A 76 9.21 1.99 -3.72
N HIS A 77 10.22 2.68 -4.24
CA HIS A 77 11.40 2.05 -4.81
C HIS A 77 12.43 1.97 -3.70
N LEU A 78 12.61 0.77 -3.15
CA LEU A 78 13.54 0.54 -2.05
C LEU A 78 14.98 0.62 -2.55
N ASP A 79 15.88 1.03 -1.67
CA ASP A 79 17.32 1.12 -1.98
C ASP A 79 17.94 -0.25 -2.31
N LYS A 80 17.28 -1.33 -1.87
CA LYS A 80 17.60 -2.72 -2.19
C LYS A 80 17.29 -3.11 -3.66
N GLY A 81 16.67 -2.23 -4.44
CA GLY A 81 16.47 -2.42 -5.89
C GLY A 81 15.15 -3.08 -6.31
N TYR A 82 14.17 -3.19 -5.41
CA TYR A 82 12.81 -3.67 -5.73
C TYR A 82 11.72 -2.67 -5.33
N THR A 83 10.53 -2.86 -5.90
CA THR A 83 9.35 -2.04 -5.61
C THR A 83 8.56 -2.66 -4.46
N HIS A 84 8.04 -1.81 -3.57
CA HIS A 84 7.30 -2.19 -2.37
C HIS A 84 6.03 -1.34 -2.23
N TRP A 85 5.01 -1.92 -1.58
CA TRP A 85 3.75 -1.24 -1.24
C TRP A 85 3.70 -0.97 0.26
N THR A 86 3.54 0.29 0.64
CA THR A 86 3.39 0.72 2.03
C THR A 86 2.16 1.61 2.18
N LEU A 87 1.62 1.75 3.38
CA LEU A 87 0.46 2.60 3.65
C LEU A 87 0.87 3.87 4.38
N LEU A 88 0.42 5.03 3.88
CA LEU A 88 0.41 6.27 4.65
C LEU A 88 -0.95 6.44 5.29
N TYR A 89 -0.98 6.62 6.61
CA TYR A 89 -2.19 6.96 7.35
C TYR A 89 -1.83 7.77 8.59
N ASP A 90 -2.49 8.90 8.83
CA ASP A 90 -2.27 9.75 10.02
C ASP A 90 -0.79 10.15 10.19
N ASN A 91 -0.15 10.56 9.09
CA ASN A 91 1.28 10.92 9.00
C ASN A 91 2.25 9.82 9.44
N LYS A 92 1.82 8.55 9.44
CA LYS A 92 2.67 7.38 9.74
C LYS A 92 2.67 6.42 8.57
N TYR A 93 3.80 5.74 8.39
CA TYR A 93 3.94 4.69 7.40
C TYR A 93 3.73 3.33 8.08
N TYR A 94 2.75 2.60 7.58
CA TYR A 94 2.46 1.23 7.95
C TYR A 94 3.07 0.33 6.90
N ASP A 95 4.31 -0.07 7.15
CA ASP A 95 5.10 -0.86 6.21
C ASP A 95 4.99 -2.36 6.50
N PRO A 96 4.49 -3.17 5.54
CA PRO A 96 4.36 -4.61 5.71
C PRO A 96 5.68 -5.36 5.95
N GLU A 97 6.83 -4.81 5.54
CA GLU A 97 8.15 -5.43 5.73
C GLU A 97 8.90 -4.84 6.94
N PHE A 98 8.88 -3.53 7.10
CA PHE A 98 9.71 -2.80 8.06
C PHE A 98 8.96 -2.32 9.31
N GLY A 99 7.63 -2.44 9.33
CA GLY A 99 6.78 -2.09 10.44
C GLY A 99 6.30 -0.64 10.46
N LEU A 100 5.98 -0.13 11.65
CA LEU A 100 5.45 1.21 11.82
C LEU A 100 6.58 2.24 11.86
N ILE A 101 6.50 3.26 11.02
CA ILE A 101 7.46 4.36 10.93
C ILE A 101 6.72 5.67 11.16
N ASP A 102 7.14 6.44 12.16
CA ASP A 102 6.53 7.70 12.60
C ASP A 102 7.32 8.95 12.18
N SER A 103 8.38 8.76 11.40
CA SER A 103 9.23 9.79 10.82
C SER A 103 9.23 9.73 9.29
N GLU A 104 10.16 10.43 8.64
CA GLU A 104 10.41 10.25 7.21
C GLU A 104 10.71 8.79 6.88
N TYR A 105 10.21 8.32 5.72
CA TYR A 105 10.38 6.93 5.28
C TYR A 105 11.84 6.67 4.87
N PRO A 106 12.59 5.78 5.56
CA PRO A 106 14.05 5.73 5.43
C PRO A 106 14.57 4.65 4.45
N TYR A 107 13.71 3.77 3.93
CA TYR A 107 14.13 2.58 3.19
C TYR A 107 14.14 2.73 1.66
N GLY A 108 13.79 3.91 1.16
CA GLY A 108 13.82 4.22 -0.26
C GLY A 108 13.00 5.43 -0.64
N ARG A 109 12.65 5.52 -1.92
CA ARG A 109 11.95 6.67 -2.50
C ARG A 109 10.51 6.35 -2.83
N ILE A 110 9.59 7.14 -2.28
CA ILE A 110 8.17 7.11 -2.69
C ILE A 110 8.04 7.76 -4.07
N THR A 111 7.47 7.05 -5.04
CA THR A 111 7.37 7.50 -6.44
C THR A 111 5.95 7.78 -6.89
N SER A 112 4.96 7.12 -6.30
CA SER A 112 3.54 7.31 -6.59
C SER A 112 2.67 6.95 -5.39
N PHE A 113 1.41 7.38 -5.43
CA PHE A 113 0.40 7.08 -4.43
C PHE A 113 -0.98 6.88 -5.03
N LEU A 114 -1.75 5.96 -4.44
CA LEU A 114 -3.18 5.77 -4.66
C LEU A 114 -3.92 6.24 -3.41
N GLY A 115 -4.68 7.33 -3.52
CA GLY A 115 -5.45 7.87 -2.41
C GLY A 115 -6.61 6.94 -2.04
N ILE A 116 -6.83 6.72 -0.74
CA ILE A 116 -7.95 5.97 -0.19
C ILE A 116 -8.89 6.96 0.48
N TYR A 117 -10.17 6.90 0.14
CA TYR A 117 -11.19 7.80 0.65
C TYR A 117 -12.05 7.08 1.68
N LYS A 118 -12.30 7.74 2.81
CA LYS A 118 -13.26 7.28 3.81
C LYS A 118 -14.67 7.73 3.45
#